data_AF-L0A419-F1
#
_entry.id   AF-L0A419-F1
#
_cell.length_a   1.000
_cell.length_b   1.000
_cell.length_c   1.000
_cell.angle_alpha   90.00
_cell.angle_beta   90.00
_cell.angle_gamma   90.00
#
_symmetry.space_group_name_H-M   'P 1'
#
loop_
_entity.id
_entity.type
_entity.pdbx_description
1 polymer ?
#
loop_
_entity_poly.entity_id
_entity_poly.type
_entity_poly.pdbx_seq_one_letter_code
_entity_poly.pdbx_strand_id
1 'polypeptide(L)'
;MTSEKASPPDARRYRWLVEGQLYRYGPKSGKGDEARRGELCQVVTLPRPGSRPANVRVQFADGHLAIVPSGVLRLLPKPTTG
;
A
#
# COMPACT_ATOMS: atom_id res chain seq x y z
N MET A 1 -24.65 18.18 9.41
CA MET A 1 -24.14 16.80 9.57
C MET A 1 -22.79 16.73 8.87
N THR A 2 -21.73 17.17 9.56
CA THR A 2 -20.39 17.26 9.00
C THR A 2 -19.78 15.85 9.03
N SER A 3 -19.69 15.21 7.87
CA SER A 3 -18.86 14.02 7.72
C SER A 3 -17.40 14.46 7.73
N GLU A 4 -16.88 14.75 8.92
CA GLU A 4 -15.45 14.86 9.13
C GLU A 4 -14.91 13.43 9.00
N LYS A 5 -14.39 13.10 7.80
CA LYS A 5 -13.64 11.88 7.55
C LYS A 5 -12.54 11.82 8.59
N ALA A 6 -12.79 11.07 9.67
CA ALA A 6 -11.82 10.76 10.70
C ALA A 6 -10.58 10.19 9.99
N SER A 7 -9.56 11.02 9.83
CA SER A 7 -8.22 10.51 9.60
C SER A 7 -7.93 9.66 10.84
N PRO A 8 -7.69 8.34 10.70
CA PRO A 8 -7.46 7.52 11.87
C PRO A 8 -6.31 8.16 12.67
N PRO A 9 -6.52 8.50 13.96
CA PRO A 9 -5.64 9.39 14.71
C PRO A 9 -4.22 8.85 14.96
N ASP A 10 -3.90 7.66 14.44
CA ASP A 10 -2.58 7.05 14.52
C ASP A 10 -2.31 6.24 13.24
N ALA A 11 -2.29 6.90 12.07
CA ALA A 11 -1.93 6.24 10.82
C ALA A 11 -0.47 5.79 10.89
N ARG A 12 -0.26 4.52 11.28
CA ARG A 12 1.06 3.92 11.40
C ARG A 12 1.81 4.04 10.09
N ARG A 13 3.11 4.36 10.18
CA ARG A 13 3.99 4.56 9.04
C ARG A 13 5.22 3.64 9.12
N TYR A 14 5.56 3.02 8.00
CA TYR A 14 6.82 2.31 7.81
C TYR A 14 7.55 2.89 6.61
N ARG A 15 8.67 3.59 6.85
CA ARG A 15 9.44 4.34 5.84
C ARG A 15 8.60 5.40 5.12
N TRP A 16 7.96 5.05 4.02
CA TRP A 16 7.08 5.90 3.20
C TRP A 16 5.68 5.28 3.00
N LEU A 17 5.48 4.06 3.50
CA LEU A 17 4.19 3.39 3.54
C LEU A 17 3.39 3.83 4.76
N VAL A 18 2.12 4.12 4.55
CA VAL A 18 1.16 4.51 5.58
C VAL A 18 0.03 3.50 5.55
N GLU A 19 -0.36 3.00 6.70
CA GLU A 19 -1.52 2.11 6.83
C GLU A 19 -2.80 2.85 6.39
N GLY A 20 -3.64 2.19 5.62
CA GLY A 20 -4.85 2.75 5.04
C GLY A 20 -4.64 3.61 3.78
N GLN A 21 -3.41 3.89 3.36
CA GLN A 21 -3.14 4.64 2.11
C GLN A 21 -3.12 3.74 0.86
N LEU A 22 -3.45 4.35 -0.28
CA LEU A 22 -3.43 3.69 -1.60
C LEU A 22 -2.05 3.82 -2.25
N TYR A 23 -1.61 2.73 -2.86
CA TYR A 23 -0.35 2.63 -3.58
C TYR A 23 -0.55 1.88 -4.88
N ARG A 24 0.34 2.11 -5.84
CA ARG A 24 0.37 1.34 -7.08
C ARG A 24 1.20 0.08 -6.86
N TYR A 25 0.62 -1.08 -7.17
CA TYR A 25 1.32 -2.35 -7.15
C TYR A 25 2.25 -2.44 -8.36
N GLY A 26 3.56 -2.48 -8.12
CA GLY A 26 4.60 -2.46 -9.14
C GLY A 26 5.69 -3.48 -8.85
N PRO A 27 5.38 -4.78 -8.88
CA PRO A 27 6.37 -5.84 -8.67
C PRO A 27 7.54 -5.70 -9.65
N LYS A 28 8.75 -5.98 -9.17
CA LYS A 28 9.87 -6.27 -10.07
C LYS A 28 9.63 -7.64 -10.70
N SER A 29 10.18 -7.89 -11.89
CA SER A 29 10.03 -9.20 -12.54
C SER A 29 10.50 -10.31 -11.59
N GLY A 30 9.65 -11.33 -11.40
CA GLY A 30 9.88 -12.41 -10.43
C GLY A 30 9.68 -12.06 -8.93
N LYS A 31 9.10 -10.89 -8.59
CA LYS A 31 8.83 -10.47 -7.21
C LYS A 31 7.37 -10.03 -7.03
N GLY A 32 6.44 -10.98 -7.07
CA GLY A 32 5.01 -10.76 -6.84
C GLY A 32 4.14 -11.22 -8.00
N ASP A 33 2.87 -10.82 -7.96
CA ASP A 33 1.88 -11.19 -8.97
C ASP A 33 1.94 -10.21 -10.16
N GLU A 34 2.66 -10.58 -11.21
CA GLU A 34 2.84 -9.68 -12.37
C GLU A 34 1.52 -9.36 -13.09
N ALA A 35 0.48 -10.21 -12.95
CA ALA A 35 -0.83 -9.96 -13.55
C ALA A 35 -1.52 -8.74 -12.93
N ARG A 36 -1.20 -8.41 -11.67
CA ARG A 36 -1.75 -7.23 -10.97
C ARG A 36 -0.86 -6.00 -11.08
N ARG A 37 0.21 -6.05 -11.86
CA ARG A 37 1.12 -4.91 -12.04
C ARG A 37 0.34 -3.71 -12.58
N GLY A 38 0.40 -2.62 -11.83
CA GLY A 38 -0.27 -1.36 -12.15
C GLY A 38 -1.58 -1.15 -11.41
N GLU A 39 -2.15 -2.19 -10.77
CA GLU A 39 -3.35 -2.05 -9.96
C GLU A 39 -3.10 -1.20 -8.71
N LEU A 40 -4.18 -0.58 -8.23
CA LEU A 40 -4.18 0.12 -6.96
C LEU A 40 -4.47 -0.86 -5.83
N CYS A 41 -3.73 -0.72 -4.74
CA CYS A 41 -3.96 -1.49 -3.53
C CYS A 41 -3.81 -0.61 -2.29
N GLN A 42 -4.64 -0.84 -1.29
CA GLN A 42 -4.58 -0.20 0.01
C GLN A 42 -3.67 -1.00 0.94
N VAL A 43 -2.79 -0.34 1.68
CA VAL A 43 -2.01 -1.01 2.73
C VAL A 43 -2.93 -1.28 3.92
N VAL A 44 -3.09 -2.55 4.28
CA VAL A 44 -3.90 -2.98 5.43
C VAL A 44 -3.04 -3.17 6.68
N THR A 45 -1.79 -3.60 6.51
CA THR A 45 -0.89 -3.85 7.63
C THR A 45 0.56 -3.61 7.23
N LEU A 46 1.30 -2.94 8.10
CA LEU A 46 2.73 -2.67 7.94
C LEU A 46 3.63 -3.78 8.48
N PRO A 47 4.92 -3.83 8.04
CA PRO A 47 5.85 -4.82 8.54
C PRO A 47 6.18 -4.52 10.01
N ARG A 48 6.50 -5.56 10.78
CA ARG A 48 7.07 -5.36 12.11
C ARG A 48 8.48 -4.75 11.99
N PRO A 49 8.85 -3.81 12.87
CA PRO A 49 10.22 -3.32 12.96
C PRO A 49 11.20 -4.49 13.11
N GLY A 50 12.26 -4.50 12.30
CA GLY A 50 13.28 -5.56 12.32
C GLY A 50 13.00 -6.78 11.43
N SER A 51 11.78 -6.95 10.89
CA SER A 51 11.48 -8.07 9.98
C SER A 51 12.16 -7.92 8.61
N ARG A 52 12.78 -9.00 8.14
CA ARG A 52 13.36 -9.12 6.80
C ARG A 52 12.92 -10.46 6.18
N PRO A 53 12.26 -10.47 5.00
CA PRO A 53 11.85 -9.30 4.21
C PRO A 53 10.74 -8.49 4.90
N ALA A 54 10.71 -7.18 4.63
CA ALA A 54 9.69 -6.27 5.14
C ALA A 54 8.38 -6.43 4.33
N ASN A 55 7.61 -7.47 4.68
CA ASN A 55 6.35 -7.76 4.01
C ASN A 55 5.21 -6.93 4.61
N VAL A 56 4.27 -6.54 3.74
CA VAL A 56 3.06 -5.79 4.08
C VAL A 56 1.85 -6.52 3.54
N ARG A 57 0.71 -6.36 4.20
CA ARG A 57 -0.57 -6.85 3.69
C ARG A 57 -1.24 -5.72 2.93
N VAL A 58 -1.68 -6.00 1.70
CA VAL A 58 -2.43 -5.06 0.87
C VAL A 58 -3.78 -5.64 0.48
N GLN A 59 -4.74 -4.76 0.24
CA GLN A 59 -6.06 -5.07 -0.32
C GLN A 59 -6.19 -4.41 -1.69
N PHE A 60 -6.48 -5.19 -2.72
CA PHE A 60 -6.79 -4.67 -4.05
C PHE A 60 -8.25 -4.20 -4.12
N ALA A 61 -8.60 -3.44 -5.16
CA ALA A 61 -9.94 -2.90 -5.35
C ALA A 61 -11.04 -3.98 -5.41
N ASP A 62 -10.72 -5.16 -5.92
CA ASP A 62 -11.59 -6.35 -5.97
C ASP A 62 -11.80 -7.02 -4.58
N GLY A 63 -11.19 -6.48 -3.53
CA GLY A 63 -11.23 -7.05 -2.18
C GLY A 63 -10.17 -8.13 -1.93
N HIS A 64 -9.44 -8.57 -2.96
CA HIS A 64 -8.34 -9.53 -2.84
C HIS A 64 -7.26 -9.03 -1.87
N LEU A 65 -6.83 -9.89 -0.94
CA LEU A 65 -5.79 -9.59 0.03
C LEU A 65 -4.51 -10.35 -0.30
N ALA A 66 -3.38 -9.64 -0.37
CA ALA A 66 -2.08 -10.23 -0.65
C ALA A 66 -1.01 -9.77 0.34
N ILE A 67 -0.04 -10.64 0.62
CA ILE A 67 1.17 -10.30 1.37
C ILE A 67 2.29 -10.07 0.37
N VAL A 68 2.86 -8.87 0.36
CA VAL A 68 3.82 -8.45 -0.65
C VAL A 68 5.00 -7.73 0.01
N PRO A 69 6.22 -7.82 -0.55
CA PRO A 69 7.35 -7.06 -0.01
C PRO A 69 7.13 -5.57 -0.21
N SER A 70 7.38 -4.73 0.80
CA SER A 70 7.15 -3.29 0.75
C SER A 70 7.77 -2.58 -0.46
N GLY A 71 8.87 -3.12 -1.00
CA GLY A 71 9.59 -2.59 -2.16
C GLY A 71 8.87 -2.74 -3.52
N VAL A 72 7.76 -3.49 -3.58
CA VAL A 72 6.94 -3.59 -4.81
C VAL A 72 5.88 -2.51 -4.90
N LEU A 73 5.61 -1.81 -3.80
CA LEU A 73 4.65 -0.72 -3.80
C LEU A 73 5.29 0.55 -4.37
N ARG A 74 4.49 1.40 -4.99
CA ARG A 74 4.92 2.70 -5.52
C ARG A 74 3.96 3.79 -5.06
N LEU A 75 4.51 4.95 -4.69
CA LEU A 75 3.72 6.14 -4.44
C LEU A 75 2.93 6.50 -5.70
N LEU A 76 1.68 6.90 -5.50
CA LEU A 76 0.89 7.47 -6.58
C LEU A 76 1.52 8.81 -6.99
N PRO A 77 1.58 9.12 -8.29
CA PRO A 77 1.93 10.47 -8.71
C PRO A 77 0.95 11.42 -8.06
N LYS A 78 1.45 12.56 -7.55
CA LYS A 78 0.57 13.64 -7.12
C LYS A 78 -0.30 14.01 -8.32
N PRO A 79 -1.63 14.24 -8.14
CA PRO A 79 -2.42 14.80 -9.22
C PRO A 79 -1.77 16.14 -9.58
N THR A 80 -1.19 16.22 -10.77
CA THR A 80 -0.70 17.48 -11.32
C THR A 80 -1.95 18.26 -11.68
N THR A 81 -2.37 19.16 -10.79
CA THR A 81 -3.38 20.17 -11.11
C THR A 81 -2.79 21.01 -12.24
N GLY A 82 -3.28 20.79 -13.46
CA GLY A 82 -3.07 21.66 -14.62
C GLY A 82 -4.10 22.76 -14.66
#